data_AF-A0A2T5U339-F1
#
_entry.id   AF-A0A2T5U339-F1
#
_cell.length_a   1.000
_cell.length_b   1.000
_cell.length_c   1.000
_cell.angle_alpha   90.00
_cell.angle_beta   90.00
_cell.angle_gamma   90.00
#
_symmetry.space_group_name_H-M   'P 1'
#
loop_
_entity.id
_entity.type
_entity.pdbx_description
1 polymer ?
#
loop_
_entity_poly.entity_id
_entity_poly.type
_entity_poly.pdbx_seq_one_letter_code
_entity_poly.pdbx_strand_id
1 'polypeptide(L)'
;MADDLLTGYRQSIDNIDAALIHMLAERFKVTQAVGRHKATHGLPAADPGREERQIARLRHLAAEAQLDPEFSEKFLRFIIDEVIRHHERLAHDPV
;
A
#
# COMPACT_ATOMS: atom_id res chain seq x y z
N MET A 1 10.91 -22.19 -31.75
CA MET A 1 10.97 -20.72 -31.64
C MET A 1 10.26 -20.35 -30.36
N ALA A 2 10.78 -19.42 -29.57
CA ALA A 2 10.07 -18.94 -28.39
C ALA A 2 8.75 -18.28 -28.83
N ASP A 3 7.73 -18.33 -27.98
CA ASP A 3 6.48 -17.62 -28.23
C ASP A 3 6.70 -16.12 -28.00
N ASP A 4 6.99 -15.40 -29.09
CA ASP A 4 7.29 -13.97 -29.07
C ASP A 4 6.12 -13.13 -28.52
N LEU A 5 4.88 -13.59 -28.70
CA LEU A 5 3.69 -12.93 -28.16
C LEU A 5 3.65 -13.04 -26.63
N LEU A 6 3.85 -14.25 -26.10
CA LEU A 6 3.93 -14.47 -24.66
C LEU A 6 5.09 -13.69 -24.02
N THR A 7 6.22 -13.59 -24.73
CA THR A 7 7.37 -12.81 -24.29
C THR A 7 7.03 -11.32 -24.18
N GLY A 8 6.33 -10.76 -25.16
CA GLY A 8 5.86 -9.36 -25.12
C GLY A 8 4.88 -9.07 -23.97
N TYR A 9 3.97 -10.00 -23.66
CA TYR A 9 3.09 -9.86 -22.49
C TYR A 9 3.85 -9.88 -21.18
N ARG A 10 4.84 -10.76 -21.02
CA ARG A 10 5.68 -10.81 -19.81
C ARG A 10 6.48 -9.53 -19.61
N GLN A 11 7.07 -8.99 -20.66
CA GLN A 11 7.77 -7.72 -20.58
C GLN A 11 6.85 -6.57 -20.13
N SER A 12 5.58 -6.61 -20.55
CA SER A 12 4.58 -5.62 -20.11
C SER A 12 4.23 -5.78 -18.64
N ILE A 13 4.11 -7.03 -18.15
CA ILE A 13 3.90 -7.33 -16.72
C ILE A 13 5.09 -6.82 -15.90
N ASP A 14 6.32 -7.12 -16.32
CA ASP A 14 7.54 -6.67 -15.61
C ASP A 14 7.58 -5.14 -15.46
N ASN A 15 7.15 -4.40 -16.49
CA ASN A 15 7.07 -2.94 -16.45
C ASN A 15 6.00 -2.44 -15.47
N ILE A 16 4.85 -3.11 -15.41
CA ILE A 16 3.79 -2.79 -14.44
C ILE A 16 4.28 -3.07 -13.02
N ASP A 17 4.94 -4.20 -12.79
CA ASP A 17 5.48 -4.58 -11.49
C ASP A 17 6.53 -3.58 -10.99
N ALA A 18 7.42 -3.11 -11.88
CA ALA A 18 8.37 -2.05 -11.55
C ALA A 18 7.64 -0.76 -11.11
N ALA A 19 6.60 -0.35 -11.84
CA ALA A 19 5.80 0.81 -11.47
C ALA A 19 5.09 0.63 -10.12
N LEU A 20 4.54 -0.56 -9.84
CA LEU A 20 3.91 -0.89 -8.55
C LEU A 20 4.91 -0.75 -7.39
N ILE A 21 6.14 -1.26 -7.55
CA ILE A 21 7.19 -1.15 -6.51
C ILE A 21 7.57 0.31 -6.27
N HIS A 22 7.77 1.11 -7.32
CA HIS A 22 8.08 2.52 -7.16
C HIS A 22 6.96 3.30 -6.46
N MET A 23 5.70 3.05 -6.83
CA MET A 23 4.55 3.68 -6.19
C MET A 23 4.39 3.28 -4.73
N LEU A 24 4.64 2.01 -4.40
CA LEU A 24 4.66 1.55 -3.01
C LEU A 24 5.78 2.23 -2.22
N ALA A 25 6.99 2.33 -2.78
CA ALA A 25 8.11 2.99 -2.12
C ALA A 25 7.77 4.45 -1.76
N GLU A 26 7.19 5.21 -2.69
CA GLU A 26 6.72 6.58 -2.42
C GLU A 26 5.62 6.62 -1.35
N ARG A 27 4.63 5.72 -1.43
CA ARG A 27 3.60 5.61 -0.39
C ARG A 27 4.22 5.36 0.99
N PHE A 28 5.18 4.45 1.08
CA PHE A 28 5.85 4.11 2.34
C PHE A 28 6.67 5.27 2.91
N LYS A 29 7.35 6.06 2.07
CA LYS A 29 8.04 7.29 2.50
C LYS A 29 7.08 8.26 3.18
N VAL A 30 5.91 8.50 2.57
CA VAL A 30 4.87 9.37 3.15
C VAL A 30 4.35 8.80 4.46
N THR A 31 4.02 7.51 4.51
CA THR A 31 3.51 6.91 5.75
C THR A 31 4.55 6.88 6.86
N GLN A 32 5.85 6.79 6.57
CA GLN A 32 6.89 6.94 7.59
C GLN A 32 6.94 8.37 8.14
N ALA A 33 6.76 9.38 7.29
CA ALA A 33 6.66 10.77 7.76
C ALA A 33 5.44 10.97 8.66
N VAL A 34 4.29 10.37 8.30
CA VAL A 34 3.09 10.33 9.17
C VAL A 34 3.39 9.62 10.49
N GLY A 35 4.10 8.49 10.47
CA GLY A 35 4.46 7.74 11.66
C GLY A 35 5.35 8.54 12.60
N ARG A 36 6.39 9.20 12.08
CA ARG A 36 7.24 10.13 12.85
C ARG A 36 6.43 11.26 13.45
N HIS A 37 5.57 11.90 12.65
CA HIS A 37 4.69 12.96 13.14
C HIS A 37 3.75 12.48 14.25
N LYS A 38 3.17 11.28 14.11
CA LYS A 38 2.33 10.70 15.16
C LYS A 38 3.12 10.45 16.44
N ALA A 39 4.31 9.86 16.33
CA ALA A 39 5.19 9.59 17.46
C ALA A 39 5.57 10.88 18.21
N THR A 40 5.98 11.93 17.50
CA THR A 40 6.36 13.22 18.12
C THR A 40 5.21 13.92 18.83
N HIS A 41 3.95 13.63 18.46
CA HIS A 41 2.76 14.24 19.05
C HIS A 41 1.98 13.29 19.97
N GLY A 42 2.52 12.11 20.28
CA GLY A 42 1.84 11.11 21.12
C GLY A 42 0.54 10.57 20.52
N LEU A 43 0.38 10.60 19.20
CA LEU A 43 -0.80 10.10 18.50
C LEU A 43 -0.69 8.58 18.27
N PRO A 44 -1.82 7.85 18.29
CA PRO A 44 -1.81 6.40 18.11
C PRO A 44 -1.39 5.99 16.69
N ALA A 45 -0.65 4.89 16.60
CA ALA A 45 -0.23 4.28 15.33
C ALA A 45 -1.43 3.89 14.46
N ALA A 46 -2.38 3.16 15.05
CA ALA A 46 -3.65 2.79 14.41
C ALA A 46 -4.68 3.93 14.48
N ASP A 47 -5.53 4.02 13.47
CA ASP A 47 -6.71 4.88 13.42
C ASP A 47 -7.83 4.11 12.70
N PRO A 48 -8.66 3.35 13.46
CA PRO A 48 -9.67 2.47 12.87
C PRO A 48 -10.62 3.20 11.93
N GLY A 49 -11.05 4.42 12.28
CA GLY A 49 -11.92 5.22 11.44
C GLY A 49 -11.25 5.64 10.14
N ARG A 50 -9.95 5.97 10.17
CA ARG A 50 -9.19 6.27 8.94
C ARG A 50 -8.99 5.03 8.08
N GLU A 51 -8.72 3.89 8.68
CA GLU A 51 -8.52 2.60 8.01
C GLU A 51 -9.79 2.14 7.29
N GLU A 52 -10.94 2.18 7.96
CA GLU A 52 -12.25 1.87 7.36
C GLU A 52 -12.53 2.76 6.13
N ARG A 53 -12.29 4.07 6.23
CA ARG A 53 -12.46 5.00 5.11
C ARG A 53 -11.51 4.71 3.94
N GLN A 54 -10.28 4.26 4.22
CA GLN A 54 -9.33 3.86 3.18
C GLN A 54 -9.82 2.60 2.45
N ILE A 55 -10.25 1.59 3.20
CA ILE A 55 -10.77 0.34 2.65
C ILE A 55 -11.98 0.62 1.77
N ALA A 56 -12.96 1.38 2.26
CA ALA A 56 -14.16 1.73 1.51
C ALA A 56 -13.84 2.47 0.19
N ARG A 57 -12.98 3.50 0.26
CA ARG A 57 -12.56 4.26 -0.93
C ARG A 57 -11.86 3.38 -1.96
N LEU A 58 -11.00 2.48 -1.51
CA LEU A 58 -10.20 1.68 -2.44
C LEU A 58 -10.98 0.49 -3.02
N ARG A 59 -11.95 -0.06 -2.29
CA ARG A 59 -12.93 -1.00 -2.86
C ARG A 59 -13.72 -0.35 -3.99
N HIS A 60 -14.10 0.92 -3.85
CA HIS A 60 -14.75 1.67 -4.92
C HIS A 60 -13.84 1.83 -6.15
N LEU A 61 -12.59 2.28 -5.94
CA LEU A 61 -11.62 2.42 -7.03
C LEU A 61 -11.31 1.10 -7.73
N ALA A 62 -11.27 -0.01 -6.99
CA ALA A 62 -11.11 -1.34 -7.56
C ALA A 62 -12.29 -1.71 -8.47
N ALA A 63 -13.53 -1.48 -8.01
CA ALA A 63 -14.71 -1.73 -8.83
C ALA A 63 -14.72 -0.88 -10.11
N GLU A 64 -14.36 0.40 -10.02
CA GLU A 64 -14.24 1.28 -11.19
C GLU A 64 -13.16 0.82 -12.19
N ALA A 65 -12.06 0.27 -11.67
CA ALA A 65 -10.95 -0.29 -12.45
C ALA A 65 -11.19 -1.73 -12.94
N GLN A 66 -12.40 -2.30 -12.71
CA GLN A 66 -12.73 -3.69 -13.02
C GLN A 66 -11.81 -4.72 -12.33
N LEU A 67 -11.25 -4.34 -11.18
CA LEU A 67 -10.47 -5.21 -10.31
C LEU A 67 -11.38 -5.76 -9.21
N ASP A 68 -11.20 -7.03 -8.85
CA ASP A 68 -11.96 -7.66 -7.76
C ASP A 68 -11.82 -6.85 -6.44
N PRO A 69 -12.94 -6.33 -5.90
CA PRO A 69 -12.91 -5.59 -4.64
C PRO A 69 -12.44 -6.43 -3.45
N GLU A 70 -12.67 -7.74 -3.45
CA GLU A 70 -12.22 -8.61 -2.35
C GLU A 70 -10.70 -8.80 -2.37
N PHE A 71 -10.13 -9.11 -3.53
CA PHE A 71 -8.69 -9.12 -3.72
C PHE A 71 -8.05 -7.79 -3.32
N SER A 72 -8.63 -6.68 -3.77
CA SER A 72 -8.13 -5.34 -3.48
C SER A 72 -8.14 -5.05 -1.98
N GLU A 73 -9.23 -5.39 -1.28
CA GLU A 73 -9.29 -5.24 0.17
C GLU A 73 -8.21 -6.06 0.89
N LYS A 74 -8.00 -7.33 0.52
CA LYS A 74 -6.97 -8.18 1.13
C LYS A 74 -5.58 -7.58 0.96
N PHE A 75 -5.25 -7.13 -0.25
CA PHE A 75 -3.98 -6.47 -0.54
C PHE A 75 -3.80 -5.20 0.29
N LEU A 76 -4.86 -4.41 0.46
CA LEU A 76 -4.79 -3.15 1.19
C LEU A 76 -4.69 -3.32 2.68
N ARG A 77 -5.37 -4.32 3.25
CA ARG A 77 -5.20 -4.70 4.65
C ARG A 77 -3.74 -5.07 4.93
N PHE A 78 -3.14 -5.89 4.07
CA PHE A 78 -1.71 -6.20 4.17
C PHE A 78 -0.81 -4.95 4.19
N ILE A 79 -1.06 -3.99 3.30
CA ILE A 79 -0.29 -2.74 3.25
C ILE A 79 -0.55 -1.86 4.49
N ILE A 80 -1.78 -1.79 4.98
CA ILE A 80 -2.14 -1.02 6.19
C ILE A 80 -1.45 -1.63 7.42
N ASP A 81 -1.50 -2.95 7.57
CA ASP A 81 -0.87 -3.66 8.69
C ASP A 81 0.64 -3.38 8.75
N GLU A 82 1.32 -3.38 7.60
CA GLU A 82 2.75 -3.04 7.54
C GLU A 82 3.03 -1.58 7.94
N VAL A 83 2.16 -0.65 7.54
CA VAL A 83 2.27 0.75 7.96
C VAL A 83 2.07 0.90 9.46
N ILE A 84 1.09 0.22 10.06
CA ILE A 84 0.85 0.25 11.51
C ILE A 84 2.07 -0.30 12.25
N ARG A 85 2.60 -1.46 11.84
CA ARG A 85 3.86 -2.01 12.39
C ARG A 85 5.01 -1.01 12.33
N HIS A 86 5.13 -0.27 11.22
CA HIS A 86 6.16 0.77 11.10
C HIS A 86 5.94 1.93 12.08
N HIS A 87 4.69 2.36 12.28
CA HIS A 87 4.35 3.43 13.22
C HIS A 87 4.61 3.01 14.66
N GLU A 88 4.25 1.79 15.02
CA GLU A 88 4.54 1.22 16.34
C GLU A 88 6.03 1.21 16.63
N ARG A 89 6.87 0.76 15.68
CA ARG A 89 8.33 0.81 15.84
C ARG A 89 8.86 2.22 16.08
N LEU A 90 8.40 3.19 15.28
CA LEU A 90 8.79 4.60 15.42
C LEU A 90 8.34 5.23 16.74
N ALA A 91 7.24 4.76 17.33
CA ALA A 91 6.78 5.21 18.64
C ALA A 91 7.67 4.70 19.79
N HIS A 92 8.31 3.53 19.63
CA HIS A 92 9.18 2.93 20.66
C HIS A 92 10.66 3.34 20.51
N ASP A 93 11.08 3.76 19.32
CA ASP A 93 12.45 4.23 19.05
C ASP A 93 12.44 5.49 18.15
N PRO A 94 12.08 6.65 18.72
CA PRO A 94 12.06 7.91 17.98
C PRO A 94 13.50 8.38 17.72
N VAL A 95 13.91 8.30 16.45
CA VAL A 95 15.18 8.88 15.94
C VAL A 95 15.18 10.40 16.09
#